data_AF-A0AA35QXN9-F1
#
_entry.id   AF-A0AA35QXN9-F1
#
_cell.length_a   1.000
_cell.length_b   1.000
_cell.length_c   1.000
_cell.angle_alpha   90.00
_cell.angle_beta   90.00
_cell.angle_gamma   90.00
#
_symmetry.space_group_name_H-M   'P 1'
#
loop_
_entity.id
_entity.type
_entity.pdbx_description
1 polymer ?
#
loop_
_entity_poly.entity_id
_entity_poly.type
_entity_poly.pdbx_seq_one_letter_code
_entity_poly.pdbx_strand_id
1 'polypeptide(L)'
;MHHFYEKGLTGSHNGHQIRTDFILTKKANPGDRFSVYIEAVASDMFGAGAKGMINPPDPSRYYSITMAELAVFDRDVYALLMDLTVIYDSAKHLPEGSERAYHALHTANHIVNACEPFKKSTFPLYVAVGSFSVCRVRLGSQYVGRCPVTLCHVAASRG
;
A
#
# COMPACT_ATOMS: atom_id res chain seq x y z
N MET A 1 17.22 19.68 -18.97
CA MET A 1 17.00 20.00 -17.55
C MET A 1 16.58 18.70 -16.87
N HIS A 2 17.49 18.03 -16.17
CA HIS A 2 17.18 16.78 -15.48
C HIS A 2 16.38 17.11 -14.22
N HIS A 3 15.08 16.81 -14.23
CA HIS A 3 14.28 16.85 -13.00
C HIS A 3 14.71 15.65 -12.14
N PHE A 4 15.50 15.93 -11.10
CA PHE A 4 15.78 14.95 -10.06
C PHE A 4 14.55 14.84 -9.17
N TYR A 5 13.85 13.72 -9.28
CA TYR A 5 12.76 13.37 -8.40
C TYR A 5 13.27 12.34 -7.41
N GLU A 6 13.46 12.76 -6.16
CA GLU A 6 13.95 11.91 -5.08
C GLU A 6 12.77 11.33 -4.30
N LYS A 7 12.77 10.01 -4.10
CA LYS A 7 11.77 9.31 -3.30
C LYS A 7 12.47 8.24 -2.48
N GLY A 8 12.33 8.31 -1.16
CA GLY A 8 12.83 7.27 -0.27
C GLY A 8 12.09 5.95 -0.49
N LEU A 9 12.85 4.87 -0.55
CA LEU A 9 12.36 3.49 -0.56
C LEU A 9 12.74 2.83 0.76
N THR A 10 11.84 2.00 1.30
CA THR A 10 12.07 1.26 2.54
C THR A 10 11.73 -0.20 2.34
N GLY A 11 12.72 -1.08 2.54
CA GLY A 11 12.50 -2.51 2.64
C GLY A 11 12.08 -2.91 4.06
N SER A 12 11.38 -4.02 4.20
CA SER A 12 11.13 -4.64 5.50
C SER A 12 10.96 -6.14 5.32
N HIS A 13 11.52 -6.91 6.26
CA HIS A 13 11.34 -8.36 6.33
C HIS A 13 10.00 -8.75 6.98
N ASN A 14 9.31 -7.78 7.61
CA ASN A 14 8.15 -8.05 8.48
C ASN A 14 6.84 -7.45 7.93
N GLY A 15 6.81 -6.98 6.69
CA GLY A 15 5.60 -6.42 6.06
C GLY A 15 5.22 -5.00 6.52
N HIS A 16 5.83 -4.46 7.58
CA HIS A 16 5.50 -3.14 8.13
C HIS A 16 6.36 -2.02 7.54
N GLN A 17 5.72 -0.87 7.25
CA GLN A 17 6.36 0.38 6.78
C GLN A 17 7.25 0.21 5.53
N ILE A 18 6.78 -0.61 4.59
CA ILE A 18 7.45 -0.88 3.31
C ILE A 18 7.05 0.18 2.29
N ARG A 19 8.05 0.64 1.52
CA ARG A 19 7.85 1.42 0.30
C ARG A 19 8.81 0.90 -0.77
N THR A 20 8.27 0.12 -1.69
CA THR A 20 9.01 -0.52 -2.80
C THR A 20 8.88 0.24 -4.12
N ASP A 21 7.81 1.02 -4.27
CA ASP A 21 7.42 1.49 -5.60
C ASP A 21 7.92 2.91 -5.89
N PHE A 22 8.46 3.10 -7.09
CA PHE A 22 8.89 4.39 -7.63
C PHE A 22 8.14 4.68 -8.94
N ILE A 23 7.50 5.85 -9.04
CA ILE A 23 6.80 6.24 -10.27
C ILE A 23 7.84 6.85 -11.21
N LEU A 24 8.25 6.08 -12.22
CA LEU A 24 9.21 6.52 -13.22
C LEU A 24 8.65 7.63 -14.12
N THR A 25 7.44 7.44 -14.63
CA THR A 25 6.73 8.42 -15.45
C THR A 25 5.23 8.20 -15.36
N LYS A 26 4.44 9.25 -15.64
CA LYS A 26 2.98 9.17 -15.78
C LYS A 26 2.55 8.75 -17.19
N LYS A 27 3.41 8.95 -18.18
CA LYS A 27 3.18 8.62 -19.59
C LYS A 27 4.52 8.22 -20.21
N ALA A 28 4.56 7.08 -20.88
CA ALA A 28 5.74 6.61 -21.61
C ALA A 28 5.37 6.45 -23.08
N ASN A 29 6.22 6.94 -23.97
CA ASN A 29 6.12 6.71 -25.41
C ASN A 29 7.10 5.61 -25.85
N PRO A 30 6.83 4.93 -26.98
CA PRO A 30 7.79 4.00 -27.55
C PRO A 30 9.12 4.69 -27.84
N GLY A 31 10.21 4.14 -27.30
CA GLY A 31 11.57 4.67 -27.50
C GLY A 31 12.08 5.60 -26.40
N ASP A 32 11.24 5.98 -25.43
CA ASP A 32 11.69 6.77 -24.28
C ASP A 32 12.74 5.98 -23.46
N ARG A 33 13.83 6.66 -23.11
CA ARG A 33 14.90 6.09 -22.27
C ARG A 33 14.96 6.83 -20.94
N PHE A 34 14.99 6.07 -19.86
CA PHE A 34 15.08 6.61 -18.50
C PHE A 34 16.34 6.07 -17.82
N SER A 35 17.05 6.95 -17.12
CA SER A 35 18.18 6.58 -16.26
C SER A 35 17.81 6.90 -14.82
N VAL A 36 17.89 5.91 -13.94
CA VAL A 36 17.58 6.04 -12.51
C VAL A 36 18.84 5.73 -11.73
N TYR A 37 19.15 6.55 -10.74
CA TYR A 37 20.22 6.32 -9.79
C TYR A 37 19.60 5.96 -8.44
N ILE A 38 20.13 4.92 -7.80
CA ILE A 38 19.64 4.43 -6.51
C ILE A 38 20.79 4.51 -5.52
N GLU A 39 20.62 5.28 -4.46
CA GLU A 39 21.48 5.24 -3.29
C GLU A 39 20.87 4.26 -2.28
N ALA A 40 21.64 3.28 -1.86
CA ALA A 40 21.21 2.25 -0.92
C ALA A 40 22.10 2.26 0.31
N VAL A 41 21.48 2.25 1.49
CA VAL A 41 22.16 2.08 2.77
C VAL A 41 21.91 0.65 3.25
N ALA A 42 22.97 -0.06 3.61
CA ALA A 42 22.91 -1.44 4.12
C ALA A 42 22.48 -1.46 5.60
N SER A 43 21.26 -1.00 5.87
CA SER A 43 20.62 -1.02 7.20
C SER A 43 19.11 -1.21 7.06
N ASP A 44 18.45 -1.73 8.08
CA ASP A 44 16.99 -1.65 8.14
C ASP A 44 16.56 -0.26 8.65
N MET A 45 15.26 0.02 8.56
CA MET A 45 14.64 1.26 9.07
C MET A 45 14.92 1.52 10.56
N PHE A 46 15.22 0.48 11.35
CA PHE A 46 15.56 0.57 12.77
C PHE A 46 17.02 0.16 13.06
N GLY A 47 17.92 0.26 12.07
CA GLY A 47 19.34 -0.05 12.21
C GLY A 47 19.71 -1.48 11.83
N ALA A 48 20.82 -1.98 12.37
CA ALA A 48 21.40 -3.28 12.00
C ALA A 48 21.62 -4.21 13.21
N GLY A 49 20.80 -4.10 14.25
CA GLY A 49 20.95 -4.84 15.50
C GLY A 49 20.90 -6.37 15.34
N ALA A 50 21.85 -7.07 15.96
CA ALA A 50 21.89 -8.54 15.94
C ALA A 50 20.73 -9.12 16.76
N LYS A 51 19.81 -9.88 16.14
CA LYS A 51 18.70 -10.59 16.84
C LYS A 51 17.85 -9.69 17.76
N GLY A 52 17.67 -8.42 17.42
CA GLY A 52 16.85 -7.49 18.19
C GLY A 52 16.98 -6.04 17.73
N MET A 53 15.99 -5.21 18.05
CA MET A 53 15.89 -3.83 17.56
C MET A 53 16.83 -2.85 18.29
N ILE A 54 17.19 -3.16 19.54
CA ILE A 54 18.04 -2.32 20.41
C ILE A 54 19.45 -2.88 20.61
N ASN A 55 19.75 -4.00 19.94
CA ASN A 55 21.03 -4.68 20.10
C ASN A 55 22.12 -3.96 19.30
N PRO A 56 23.41 -4.16 19.65
CA PRO A 56 24.52 -3.64 18.88
C PRO A 56 24.44 -4.03 17.39
N PRO A 57 24.88 -3.16 16.46
CA PRO A 57 24.93 -3.47 15.04
C PRO A 57 25.76 -4.72 14.75
N ASP A 58 25.26 -5.58 13.87
CA ASP A 58 25.98 -6.78 13.41
C ASP A 58 26.87 -6.45 12.20
N PRO A 59 28.21 -6.52 12.33
CA PRO A 59 29.13 -6.26 11.23
C PRO A 59 29.10 -7.34 10.14
N SER A 60 28.53 -8.52 10.43
CA SER A 60 28.43 -9.65 9.49
C SER A 60 27.12 -9.69 8.72
N ARG A 61 26.30 -8.64 8.82
CA ARG A 61 25.00 -8.60 8.17
C ARG A 61 25.11 -8.25 6.69
N TYR A 62 24.52 -9.11 5.85
CA TYR A 62 24.45 -8.92 4.41
C TYR A 62 23.03 -8.60 3.97
N TYR A 63 22.93 -7.77 2.93
CA TYR A 63 21.68 -7.38 2.30
C TYR A 63 21.70 -7.83 0.84
N SER A 64 20.54 -8.27 0.34
CA SER A 64 20.39 -8.69 -1.06
C SER A 64 19.27 -7.90 -1.72
N ILE A 65 19.43 -7.64 -3.02
CA ILE A 65 18.35 -7.09 -3.83
C ILE A 65 17.46 -8.26 -4.23
N THR A 66 16.23 -8.26 -3.73
CA THR A 66 15.26 -9.32 -4.00
C THR A 66 14.36 -9.03 -5.20
N MET A 67 14.16 -7.75 -5.53
CA MET A 67 13.23 -7.32 -6.58
C MET A 67 13.74 -6.04 -7.25
N ALA A 68 13.76 -6.05 -8.59
CA ALA A 68 14.06 -4.90 -9.42
C ALA A 68 13.28 -5.06 -10.74
N GLU A 69 12.03 -4.63 -10.73
CA GLU A 69 11.11 -4.80 -11.86
C GLU A 69 10.54 -3.47 -12.36
N LEU A 70 10.17 -3.45 -13.64
CA LEU A 70 9.46 -2.34 -14.26
C LEU A 70 8.05 -2.82 -14.61
N ALA A 71 7.04 -2.23 -13.96
CA ALA A 71 5.65 -2.59 -14.15
C ALA A 71 4.81 -1.37 -14.56
N VAL A 72 3.72 -1.64 -15.29
CA VAL A 72 2.69 -0.65 -15.60
C VAL A 72 1.63 -0.71 -14.51
N PHE A 73 1.41 0.41 -13.84
CA PHE A 73 0.41 0.51 -12.78
C PHE A 73 -1.00 0.67 -13.36
N ASP A 74 -1.86 -0.33 -13.16
CA ASP A 74 -3.27 -0.29 -13.53
C ASP A 74 -4.10 0.30 -12.39
N ARG A 75 -4.59 1.53 -12.57
CA ARG A 75 -5.31 2.28 -11.53
C ARG A 75 -6.66 1.67 -11.19
N ASP A 76 -7.35 1.10 -12.18
CA ASP A 76 -8.71 0.57 -11.99
C ASP A 76 -8.65 -0.72 -11.17
N VAL A 77 -7.67 -1.57 -11.45
CA VAL A 77 -7.38 -2.78 -10.66
C VAL A 77 -6.97 -2.41 -9.24
N TYR A 78 -6.07 -1.43 -9.08
CA TYR A 78 -5.65 -0.99 -7.75
C TYR A 78 -6.81 -0.42 -6.94
N ALA A 79 -7.65 0.43 -7.55
CA ALA A 79 -8.81 1.00 -6.89
C ALA A 79 -9.78 -0.10 -6.42
N LEU A 80 -10.05 -1.10 -7.26
CA LEU A 80 -10.89 -2.23 -6.90
C LEU A 80 -10.30 -3.04 -5.74
N LEU A 81 -9.00 -3.30 -5.77
CA LEU A 81 -8.31 -4.02 -4.70
C LEU A 81 -8.39 -3.24 -3.38
N MET A 82 -8.15 -1.93 -3.41
CA MET A 82 -8.25 -1.07 -2.23
C MET A 82 -9.67 -1.03 -1.66
N ASP A 83 -10.69 -0.90 -2.51
CA ASP A 83 -12.08 -0.95 -2.08
C ASP A 83 -12.41 -2.30 -1.41
N LEU A 84 -11.96 -3.41 -2.01
CA LEU A 84 -12.16 -4.75 -1.44
C LEU A 84 -11.44 -4.91 -0.10
N THR A 85 -10.20 -4.44 0.03
CA THR A 85 -9.45 -4.46 1.30
C THR A 85 -10.20 -3.67 2.38
N VAL A 86 -10.69 -2.48 2.06
CA VAL A 86 -11.45 -1.64 3.01
C VAL A 86 -12.76 -2.32 3.44
N ILE A 87 -13.50 -2.93 2.50
CA ILE A 87 -14.75 -3.64 2.81
C ILE A 87 -14.46 -4.86 3.69
N TYR A 88 -13.44 -5.64 3.35
CA TYR A 88 -13.02 -6.82 4.10
C TYR A 88 -12.57 -6.46 5.53
N ASP A 89 -11.70 -5.44 5.66
CA ASP A 89 -11.26 -4.96 6.97
C ASP A 89 -12.44 -4.40 7.78
N SER A 90 -13.40 -3.76 7.13
CA SER A 90 -14.63 -3.32 7.82
C SER A 90 -15.42 -4.50 8.36
N ALA A 91 -15.62 -5.55 7.57
CA ALA A 91 -16.32 -6.76 8.03
C ALA A 91 -15.59 -7.44 9.19
N LYS A 92 -14.25 -7.44 9.18
CA LYS A 92 -13.40 -8.05 10.22
C LYS A 92 -13.39 -7.30 11.55
N HIS A 93 -13.44 -5.95 11.52
CA HIS A 93 -13.31 -5.12 12.72
C HIS A 93 -14.64 -4.64 13.30
N LEU A 94 -15.76 -4.84 12.59
CA LEU A 94 -17.09 -4.58 13.15
C LEU A 94 -17.47 -5.65 14.19
N PRO A 95 -18.33 -5.32 15.16
CA PRO A 95 -18.80 -6.28 16.15
C PRO A 95 -19.47 -7.51 15.52
N GLU A 96 -19.22 -8.68 16.10
CA GLU A 96 -19.85 -9.93 15.68
C GLU A 96 -21.38 -9.84 15.81
N GLY A 97 -22.11 -10.35 14.81
CA GLY A 97 -23.57 -10.23 14.75
C GLY A 97 -24.10 -8.90 14.20
N SER A 98 -23.23 -7.93 13.85
CA SER A 98 -23.64 -6.67 13.24
C SER A 98 -24.17 -6.88 11.81
N GLU A 99 -25.36 -6.38 11.51
CA GLU A 99 -25.92 -6.34 10.14
C GLU A 99 -24.93 -5.72 9.14
N ARG A 100 -24.18 -4.69 9.59
CA ARG A 100 -23.19 -4.01 8.76
C ARG A 100 -22.01 -4.91 8.40
N ALA A 101 -21.59 -5.78 9.30
CA ALA A 101 -20.53 -6.75 9.04
C ALA A 101 -20.97 -7.78 8.00
N TYR A 102 -22.19 -8.31 8.15
CA TYR A 102 -22.78 -9.23 7.17
C TYR A 102 -22.99 -8.60 5.80
N HIS A 103 -23.49 -7.36 5.76
CA HIS A 103 -23.67 -6.62 4.50
C HIS A 103 -22.33 -6.35 3.80
N ALA A 104 -21.29 -5.96 4.56
CA ALA A 104 -19.94 -5.76 4.02
C ALA A 104 -19.38 -7.07 3.45
N LEU A 105 -19.48 -8.17 4.18
CA LEU A 105 -19.01 -9.47 3.72
C LEU A 105 -19.78 -9.98 2.48
N HIS A 106 -21.10 -9.81 2.47
CA HIS A 106 -21.93 -10.17 1.32
C HIS A 106 -21.56 -9.36 0.07
N THR A 107 -21.33 -8.06 0.24
CA THR A 107 -20.86 -7.19 -0.85
C THR A 107 -19.50 -7.63 -1.37
N ALA A 108 -18.55 -7.92 -0.47
CA ALA A 108 -17.21 -8.40 -0.87
C ALA A 108 -17.30 -9.70 -1.69
N ASN A 109 -18.12 -10.66 -1.24
CA ASN A 109 -18.34 -11.90 -1.97
C ASN A 109 -18.97 -11.66 -3.35
N HIS A 110 -19.93 -10.73 -3.46
CA HIS A 110 -20.53 -10.37 -4.74
C HIS A 110 -19.51 -9.76 -5.71
N ILE A 111 -18.64 -8.86 -5.23
CA ILE A 111 -17.56 -8.27 -6.02
C ILE A 111 -16.61 -9.35 -6.52
N VAL A 112 -16.16 -10.26 -5.64
CA VAL A 112 -15.24 -11.34 -6.00
C VAL A 112 -15.86 -12.30 -7.02
N ASN A 113 -17.12 -12.70 -6.82
CA ASN A 113 -17.81 -13.62 -7.73
C ASN A 113 -18.06 -13.03 -9.11
N ALA A 114 -18.23 -11.72 -9.20
CA ALA A 114 -18.45 -11.04 -10.47
C ALA A 114 -17.12 -10.68 -11.17
N CYS A 115 -16.03 -10.52 -10.42
CA CYS A 115 -14.74 -10.11 -10.94
C CYS A 115 -14.10 -11.17 -11.85
N GLU A 116 -14.04 -10.88 -13.16
CA GLU A 116 -13.26 -11.67 -14.12
C GLU A 116 -11.86 -11.07 -14.29
N PRO A 117 -10.77 -11.75 -13.88
CA PRO A 117 -9.42 -11.17 -13.86
C PRO A 117 -8.88 -10.82 -15.25
N PHE A 118 -9.37 -11.49 -16.30
CA PHE A 118 -8.91 -11.29 -17.68
C PHE A 118 -9.73 -10.24 -18.44
N LYS A 119 -10.83 -9.72 -17.87
CA LYS A 119 -11.75 -8.80 -18.56
C LYS A 119 -11.75 -7.41 -17.92
N LYS A 120 -10.82 -6.58 -18.39
CA LYS A 120 -10.59 -5.23 -17.84
C LYS A 120 -11.78 -4.26 -17.94
N SER A 121 -12.68 -4.47 -18.90
CA SER A 121 -13.84 -3.58 -19.12
C SER A 121 -14.80 -3.50 -17.94
N THR A 122 -14.75 -4.48 -17.04
CA THR A 122 -15.73 -4.63 -15.96
C THR A 122 -15.27 -3.98 -14.64
N PHE A 123 -13.97 -3.68 -14.49
CA PHE A 123 -13.42 -3.08 -13.26
C PHE A 123 -14.07 -1.74 -12.87
N PRO A 124 -14.34 -0.79 -13.77
CA PRO A 124 -14.97 0.48 -13.40
C PRO A 124 -16.36 0.31 -12.76
N LEU A 125 -17.11 -0.70 -13.20
CA LEU A 125 -18.42 -1.03 -12.63
C LEU A 125 -18.29 -1.53 -11.19
N TYR A 126 -17.31 -2.39 -10.92
CA TYR A 126 -17.07 -2.91 -9.57
C TYR A 126 -16.54 -1.86 -8.60
N VAL A 127 -15.70 -0.94 -9.07
CA VAL A 127 -15.24 0.21 -8.28
C VAL A 127 -16.44 1.08 -7.87
N ALA A 128 -17.39 1.32 -8.77
CA ALA A 128 -18.59 2.10 -8.43
C ALA A 128 -19.44 1.41 -7.33
N VAL A 129 -19.62 0.09 -7.41
CA VAL A 129 -20.35 -0.70 -6.41
C VAL A 129 -19.60 -0.72 -5.07
N GLY A 130 -18.28 -0.93 -5.09
CA GLY A 130 -17.43 -0.92 -3.90
C GLY A 130 -17.49 0.43 -3.18
N SER A 131 -17.26 1.51 -3.91
CA SER A 131 -17.32 2.89 -3.41
C SER A 131 -18.67 3.25 -2.77
N PHE A 132 -19.80 2.83 -3.37
CA PHE A 132 -21.13 3.05 -2.80
C PHE A 132 -21.31 2.31 -1.46
N SER A 133 -20.89 1.04 -1.40
CA SER A 133 -20.98 0.24 -0.17
C SER A 133 -20.06 0.75 0.93
N VAL A 134 -18.83 1.16 0.62
CA VAL A 134 -17.92 1.80 1.57
C VAL A 134 -18.53 3.09 2.15
N CYS A 135 -19.15 3.91 1.30
CA CYS A 135 -19.84 5.13 1.74
C CYS A 135 -20.98 4.81 2.72
N ARG A 136 -21.77 3.78 2.43
CA ARG A 136 -22.89 3.33 3.28
C ARG A 136 -22.43 2.77 4.62
N VAL A 137 -21.31 2.04 4.65
CA VAL A 137 -20.69 1.57 5.91
C VAL A 137 -20.17 2.74 6.76
N ARG A 138 -19.64 3.80 6.12
CA ARG A 138 -19.11 4.98 6.82
C ARG A 138 -20.18 5.91 7.42
N LEU A 139 -21.36 6.02 6.83
CA LEU A 139 -22.38 7.01 7.23
C LEU A 139 -23.25 6.61 8.45
N GLY A 140 -22.88 5.55 9.17
CA GLY A 140 -23.66 5.02 10.26
C GLY A 140 -23.48 5.72 11.62
N SER A 141 -24.09 6.89 11.81
CA SER A 141 -24.62 7.43 13.08
C SER A 141 -23.67 7.61 14.29
N GLN A 142 -22.48 8.19 14.12
CA GLN A 142 -21.82 8.95 15.19
C GLN A 142 -20.81 9.94 14.58
N TYR A 143 -21.13 11.23 14.67
CA TYR A 143 -20.26 12.34 14.24
C TYR A 143 -19.08 12.50 15.22
N VAL A 144 -18.18 11.52 15.28
CA VAL A 144 -16.87 11.70 15.90
C VAL A 144 -15.92 12.07 14.78
N GLY A 145 -15.63 13.36 14.65
CA GLY A 145 -14.66 13.87 13.67
C GLY A 145 -13.26 13.39 14.02
N ARG A 146 -12.84 12.22 13.48
CA ARG A 146 -11.43 11.85 13.46
C ARG A 146 -10.75 12.63 12.34
N CYS A 147 -9.99 13.65 12.70
CA CYS A 147 -9.08 14.32 11.79
C CYS A 147 -7.79 13.49 11.70
N PRO A 148 -7.52 12.77 10.59
CA PRO A 148 -6.25 12.07 10.46
C PRO A 148 -5.13 13.10 10.37
N VAL A 149 -4.17 13.02 11.30
CA VAL A 149 -2.91 13.77 11.23
C VAL A 149 -1.81 12.76 10.91
N THR A 150 -1.06 13.00 9.84
CA THR A 150 0.09 12.17 9.47
C THR A 150 1.36 12.80 10.05
N LEU A 151 2.16 12.03 10.78
CA LEU A 151 3.44 12.47 11.33
C LEU A 151 4.56 11.52 10.87
N CYS A 152 5.67 12.09 10.42
CA CYS A 152 6.93 11.36 10.24
C CYS A 152 7.87 11.75 11.39
N HIS A 153 8.18 10.80 12.26
CA HIS A 153 9.14 11.01 13.35
C HIS A 153 10.46 10.33 13.00
N VAL A 154 11.55 11.11 12.99
CA VAL A 154 12.91 10.61 12.75
C VAL A 154 13.72 10.85 14.02
N ALA A 155 14.24 9.78 14.61
CA ALA A 155 15.11 9.87 15.77
C ALA A 155 16.52 10.31 15.32
N ALA A 156 17.00 11.43 15.85
CA ALA A 156 18.35 11.90 15.62
C ALA A 156 19.22 11.63 16.86
N SER A 157 20.34 10.92 16.69
CA SER A 157 21.38 10.81 17.69
C SER A 157 22.45 11.87 17.42
N ARG A 158 22.87 12.61 18.46
CA ARG A 158 24.12 13.38 18.39
C ARG A 158 25.27 12.42 18.62
N GLY A 159 26.21 12.38 17.66
CA GLY A 159 27.46 11.65 17.80
C GLY A 159 28.38 12.26 18.84
#